data_AF-A0A9D2ILS7-F1
#
_entry.id   AF-A0A9D2ILS7-F1
#
_cell.length_a   1.000
_cell.length_b   1.000
_cell.length_c   1.000
_cell.angle_alpha   90.00
_cell.angle_beta   90.00
_cell.angle_gamma   90.00
#
_symmetry.space_group_name_H-M   'P 1'
#
loop_
_entity.id
_entity.type
_entity.pdbx_description
1 polymer ?
#
loop_
_entity_poly.entity_id
_entity_poly.type
_entity_poly.pdbx_seq_one_letter_code
_entity_poly.pdbx_strand_id
1 'polypeptide(L)'
;MRKNPMAWIAMLVCGMALSGCAQSEKTIGTMPVPTLLSASIAQPTRTEIVAGQNPHPIYWEVGDVIAVHFDTDTDATTVHWYQLQSGAGTTNGTFAHLEYGGDTLPATYNSLIAGFSGYETISFNENTEMVLEARSEIFMGLDSVEEFPMHGTAAAGAPIAFRCSFGIAHIPVTGNNVSITQITMDTHEEVPVAGIFNVNVATDATTFVQSTAGSAYQIVWAGRQAVTLTDTPTDFYGVMPVGTYNAGTTLTFTLSNGSTIVKTAQQPFTVSRAQILNLPTLNVAQ
;
A
#
# COMPACT_ATOMS: atom_id res chain seq x y z
N MET A 1 21.67 -84.08 9.22
CA MET A 1 20.29 -83.59 9.05
C MET A 1 20.32 -82.30 8.24
N ARG A 2 19.34 -82.15 7.37
CA ARG A 2 19.21 -81.18 6.27
C ARG A 2 19.21 -79.72 6.73
N LYS A 3 19.90 -78.83 5.99
CA LYS A 3 19.31 -77.85 5.05
C LYS A 3 20.40 -76.99 4.37
N ASN A 4 20.56 -77.18 3.06
CA ASN A 4 20.82 -76.14 2.05
C ASN A 4 19.44 -75.63 1.56
N PRO A 5 19.26 -74.50 0.80
CA PRO A 5 20.22 -73.92 -0.16
C PRO A 5 20.24 -72.37 -0.35
N MET A 6 21.14 -71.96 -1.26
CA MET A 6 21.25 -70.78 -2.15
C MET A 6 19.90 -70.13 -2.57
N ALA A 7 19.78 -68.89 -3.08
CA ALA A 7 20.61 -68.12 -4.01
C ALA A 7 20.17 -66.62 -4.12
N TRP A 8 21.15 -65.74 -4.36
CA TRP A 8 21.23 -64.60 -5.30
C TRP A 8 20.06 -63.63 -5.55
N ILE A 9 20.35 -62.32 -5.48
CA ILE A 9 20.14 -61.31 -6.56
C ILE A 9 21.04 -60.09 -6.27
N ALA A 10 21.80 -59.67 -7.29
CA ALA A 10 22.53 -58.41 -7.32
C ALA A 10 21.62 -57.28 -7.84
N MET A 11 21.70 -56.08 -7.26
CA MET A 11 21.26 -54.86 -7.94
C MET A 11 22.03 -53.63 -7.45
N LEU A 12 22.99 -53.23 -8.29
CA LEU A 12 23.20 -51.89 -8.85
C LEU A 12 22.78 -50.64 -8.02
N VAL A 13 23.80 -49.86 -7.66
CA VAL A 13 23.92 -48.38 -7.76
C VAL A 13 22.65 -47.52 -7.57
N CYS A 14 22.64 -46.72 -6.50
CA CYS A 14 22.56 -45.26 -6.67
C CYS A 14 23.04 -44.57 -5.38
N GLY A 15 24.21 -43.93 -5.46
CA GLY A 15 24.57 -42.90 -4.50
C GLY A 15 23.67 -41.69 -4.75
N MET A 16 22.87 -41.33 -3.76
CA MET A 16 22.35 -39.98 -3.66
C MET A 16 22.84 -39.39 -2.35
N ALA A 17 23.65 -38.34 -2.53
CA ALA A 17 24.20 -37.52 -1.49
C ALA A 17 23.09 -37.04 -0.54
N LEU A 18 23.30 -37.25 0.75
CA LEU A 18 22.71 -36.40 1.78
C LEU A 18 23.40 -35.03 1.70
N SER A 19 23.09 -34.26 0.66
CA SER A 19 23.22 -32.81 0.66
C SER A 19 21.84 -32.23 0.97
N GLY A 20 21.33 -32.55 2.15
CA GLY A 20 20.23 -31.79 2.74
C GLY A 20 20.82 -30.48 3.21
N CYS A 21 20.45 -29.38 2.55
CA CYS A 21 20.68 -28.03 3.05
C CYS A 21 20.34 -27.99 4.53
N ALA A 22 21.34 -27.76 5.38
CA ALA A 22 21.10 -27.24 6.70
C ALA A 22 20.40 -25.89 6.49
N GLN A 23 19.08 -25.84 6.61
CA GLN A 23 18.42 -24.61 7.00
C GLN A 23 19.03 -24.27 8.35
N SER A 24 19.90 -23.26 8.38
CA SER A 24 20.21 -22.62 9.65
C SER A 24 18.91 -22.02 10.13
N GLU A 25 18.21 -22.69 11.04
CA GLU A 25 17.26 -22.02 11.91
C GLU A 25 18.07 -20.95 12.66
N LYS A 26 18.03 -19.72 12.15
CA LYS A 26 18.51 -18.57 12.89
C LYS A 26 17.49 -18.40 14.01
N THR A 27 17.81 -18.94 15.19
CA THR A 27 17.12 -18.56 16.42
C THR A 27 17.32 -17.05 16.54
N ILE A 28 16.29 -16.28 16.21
CA ILE A 28 16.31 -14.83 16.35
C ILE A 28 16.20 -14.60 17.85
N GLY A 29 17.35 -14.38 18.49
CA GLY A 29 17.39 -14.02 19.90
C GLY A 29 16.67 -12.70 20.10
N THR A 30 15.91 -12.60 21.17
CA THR A 30 15.27 -11.37 21.65
C THR A 30 16.33 -10.25 21.74
N MET A 31 16.12 -9.15 21.04
CA MET A 31 17.06 -8.02 20.96
C MET A 31 16.53 -6.82 21.75
N PRO A 32 17.38 -5.93 22.27
CA PRO A 32 16.91 -4.67 22.83
C PRO A 32 16.21 -3.83 21.74
N VAL A 33 15.14 -3.13 22.11
CA VAL A 33 14.45 -2.23 21.17
C VAL A 33 15.36 -1.06 20.82
N PRO A 34 15.60 -0.80 19.53
CA PRO A 34 16.52 0.24 19.12
C PRO A 34 15.84 1.61 19.08
N THR A 35 16.58 2.66 19.41
CA THR A 35 16.14 4.05 19.18
C THR A 35 16.23 4.46 17.70
N LEU A 36 16.89 3.64 16.87
CA LEU A 36 17.03 3.83 15.42
C LEU A 36 16.58 2.57 14.68
N LEU A 37 15.68 2.73 13.73
CA LEU A 37 15.22 1.67 12.84
C LEU A 37 15.70 1.94 11.42
N SER A 38 16.18 0.90 10.75
CA SER A 38 16.45 0.95 9.31
C SER A 38 15.23 0.44 8.55
N ALA A 39 14.85 1.12 7.49
CA ALA A 39 13.75 0.72 6.63
C ALA A 39 14.15 0.80 5.16
N SER A 40 13.55 -0.07 4.36
CA SER A 40 13.66 -0.11 2.92
C SER A 40 12.28 -0.27 2.33
N ILE A 41 11.97 0.49 1.29
CA ILE A 41 10.80 0.22 0.45
C ILE A 41 11.17 -1.00 -0.37
N ALA A 42 10.50 -2.13 -0.11
CA ALA A 42 10.66 -3.33 -0.93
C ALA A 42 10.33 -2.91 -2.36
N GLN A 43 11.27 -3.12 -3.28
CA GLN A 43 11.23 -2.60 -4.66
C GLN A 43 9.80 -2.61 -5.22
N PRO A 44 9.37 -1.55 -5.94
CA PRO A 44 8.11 -1.59 -6.66
C PRO A 44 8.24 -2.71 -7.70
N THR A 45 7.69 -3.88 -7.43
CA THR A 45 7.51 -4.91 -8.44
C THR A 45 6.46 -4.38 -9.42
N ARG A 46 6.95 -3.55 -10.35
CA ARG A 46 6.28 -2.86 -11.46
C ARG A 46 5.15 -1.93 -11.05
N THR A 47 5.48 -0.70 -10.67
CA THR A 47 4.74 0.43 -11.24
C THR A 47 5.40 0.66 -12.60
N GLU A 48 4.73 0.34 -13.72
CA GLU A 48 5.17 0.79 -15.04
C GLU A 48 4.20 1.88 -15.50
N ILE A 49 4.69 3.12 -15.62
CA ILE A 49 4.15 4.08 -16.58
C ILE A 49 5.29 4.41 -17.55
N VAL A 50 5.14 4.04 -18.82
CA VAL A 50 5.96 4.57 -19.92
C VAL A 50 5.03 4.61 -21.16
N ALA A 51 4.79 5.78 -21.73
CA ALA A 51 5.62 6.21 -22.86
C ALA A 51 6.43 7.48 -22.51
N GLY A 52 7.63 7.30 -21.95
CA GLY A 52 8.62 8.40 -21.77
C GLY A 52 9.66 8.26 -20.65
N GLN A 53 9.42 7.41 -19.64
CA GLN A 53 10.24 7.18 -18.42
C GLN A 53 10.09 8.21 -17.29
N ASN A 54 9.22 7.91 -16.33
CA ASN A 54 9.62 7.41 -15.02
C ASN A 54 8.37 6.87 -14.31
N PRO A 55 8.36 5.62 -13.82
CA PRO A 55 7.35 5.22 -12.85
C PRO A 55 7.52 6.11 -11.62
N HIS A 56 6.45 6.65 -11.04
CA HIS A 56 6.56 7.48 -9.83
C HIS A 56 7.20 6.64 -8.72
N PRO A 57 8.48 6.86 -8.43
CA PRO A 57 9.16 6.05 -7.44
C PRO A 57 8.67 6.57 -6.08
N ILE A 58 8.22 5.68 -5.23
CA ILE A 58 7.92 6.06 -3.84
C ILE A 58 9.26 6.20 -3.14
N TYR A 59 9.56 7.42 -2.69
CA TYR A 59 10.76 7.75 -1.94
C TYR A 59 10.35 8.26 -0.57
N TRP A 60 11.26 8.14 0.39
CA TRP A 60 11.10 8.81 1.67
C TRP A 60 11.30 10.32 1.49
N GLU A 61 10.50 11.11 2.19
CA GLU A 61 10.58 12.56 2.23
C GLU A 61 11.04 13.06 3.61
N VAL A 62 11.59 14.27 3.63
CA VAL A 62 12.04 14.88 4.87
C VAL A 62 10.86 15.06 5.81
N GLY A 63 10.96 14.45 7.00
CA GLY A 63 9.94 14.56 8.04
C GLY A 63 8.97 13.39 8.09
N ASP A 64 9.05 12.44 7.15
CA ASP A 64 8.23 11.22 7.15
C ASP A 64 8.24 10.51 8.50
N VAL A 65 7.08 10.03 8.92
CA VAL A 65 6.91 9.30 10.18
C VAL A 65 6.27 7.95 9.93
N ILE A 66 6.77 6.94 10.63
CA ILE A 66 6.23 5.59 10.64
C ILE A 66 5.68 5.24 12.03
N ALA A 67 4.55 4.52 12.04
CA ALA A 67 4.02 3.81 13.21
C ALA A 67 4.78 2.52 13.39
N VAL A 68 5.10 2.13 14.62
CA VAL A 68 5.71 0.83 14.93
C VAL A 68 5.02 0.21 16.14
N HIS A 69 4.71 -1.07 16.03
CA HIS A 69 4.28 -1.94 17.13
C HIS A 69 5.24 -3.10 17.24
N PHE A 70 5.73 -3.37 18.45
CA PHE A 70 6.61 -4.50 18.76
C PHE A 70 5.79 -5.68 19.31
N ASP A 71 6.20 -6.90 18.98
CA ASP A 71 5.52 -8.13 19.45
C ASP A 71 5.47 -8.29 20.98
N THR A 72 6.32 -7.53 21.67
CA THR A 72 6.52 -7.53 23.11
C THR A 72 5.86 -6.35 23.83
N ASP A 73 5.13 -5.50 23.10
CA ASP A 73 4.32 -4.46 23.71
C ASP A 73 3.26 -5.09 24.63
N THR A 74 3.04 -4.47 25.79
CA THR A 74 2.11 -5.01 26.79
C THR A 74 0.64 -4.85 26.38
N ASP A 75 0.36 -3.90 25.50
CA ASP A 75 -0.96 -3.63 24.95
C ASP A 75 -0.87 -3.69 23.42
N ALA A 76 -1.75 -4.50 22.81
CA ALA A 76 -1.83 -4.71 21.36
C ALA A 76 -2.12 -3.42 20.58
N THR A 77 -2.58 -2.36 21.24
CA THR A 77 -2.88 -1.05 20.64
C THR A 77 -1.73 -0.05 20.78
N THR A 78 -0.62 -0.42 21.44
CA THR A 78 0.55 0.45 21.63
C THR A 78 1.16 0.81 20.27
N VAL A 79 1.46 2.08 20.07
CA VAL A 79 2.13 2.59 18.87
C VAL A 79 3.28 3.49 19.27
N HIS A 80 4.45 3.20 18.70
CA HIS A 80 5.65 4.02 18.79
C HIS A 80 5.88 4.76 17.49
N TRP A 81 6.28 6.03 17.59
CA TRP A 81 6.51 6.87 16.43
C TRP A 81 8.00 6.99 16.12
N TYR A 82 8.36 6.83 14.85
CA TYR A 82 9.72 7.04 14.40
C TYR A 82 9.74 8.00 13.21
N GLN A 83 10.59 9.02 13.25
CA GLN A 83 10.75 10.01 12.18
C GLN A 83 11.99 9.77 11.36
N LEU A 84 11.89 9.98 10.04
CA LEU A 84 13.01 9.89 9.13
C LEU A 84 14.12 10.87 9.54
N GLN A 85 15.29 10.31 9.86
CA GLN A 85 16.49 11.05 10.19
C GLN A 85 17.43 11.19 8.99
N SER A 86 17.47 10.18 8.11
CA SER A 86 18.30 10.19 6.89
C SER A 86 17.74 9.26 5.82
N GLY A 87 18.03 9.55 4.55
CA GLY A 87 17.59 8.73 3.41
C GLY A 87 16.51 9.36 2.53
N ALA A 88 16.16 10.63 2.77
CA ALA A 88 15.21 11.38 1.97
C ALA A 88 15.62 11.43 0.47
N GLY A 89 14.63 11.33 -0.42
CA GLY A 89 14.83 11.19 -1.86
C GLY A 89 15.31 9.80 -2.29
N THR A 90 15.31 8.82 -1.38
CA THR A 90 15.72 7.44 -1.68
C THR A 90 14.69 6.43 -1.17
N THR A 91 14.84 5.18 -1.57
CA THR A 91 14.00 4.07 -1.11
C THR A 91 14.46 3.46 0.22
N ASN A 92 15.56 3.95 0.80
CA ASN A 92 16.11 3.47 2.06
C ASN A 92 16.14 4.61 3.08
N GLY A 93 15.67 4.34 4.29
CA GLY A 93 15.57 5.34 5.36
C GLY A 93 16.12 4.83 6.67
N THR A 94 16.63 5.74 7.48
CA THR A 94 16.87 5.50 8.91
C THR A 94 15.95 6.41 9.70
N PHE A 95 15.18 5.82 10.60
CA PHE A 95 14.15 6.47 11.37
C PHE A 95 14.54 6.47 12.84
N ALA A 96 14.38 7.61 13.52
CA ALA A 96 14.68 7.78 14.93
C ALA A 96 13.39 7.85 15.75
N HIS A 97 13.40 7.19 16.91
CA HIS A 97 12.27 7.19 17.83
C HIS A 97 11.92 8.60 18.28
N LEU A 98 10.63 8.94 18.26
CA LEU A 98 10.08 10.18 18.77
C LEU A 98 9.51 9.95 20.16
N GLU A 99 10.18 10.48 21.17
CA GLU A 99 9.67 10.45 22.54
C GLU A 99 8.47 11.41 22.68
N TYR A 100 7.25 10.88 22.66
CA TYR A 100 6.03 11.62 22.99
C TYR A 100 5.47 11.16 24.34
N GLY A 101 5.20 12.11 25.24
CA GLY A 101 4.28 11.89 26.37
C GLY A 101 4.64 10.77 27.37
N GLY A 102 5.90 10.32 27.44
CA GLY A 102 6.30 9.22 28.32
C GLY A 102 6.18 7.82 27.70
N ASP A 103 6.01 7.75 26.37
CA ASP A 103 6.07 6.51 25.62
C ASP A 103 7.37 5.74 25.94
N THR A 104 7.21 4.52 26.45
CA THR A 104 8.31 3.69 26.93
C THR A 104 8.41 2.48 26.02
N LEU A 105 9.49 2.45 25.23
CA LEU A 105 9.81 1.31 24.39
C LEU A 105 9.93 0.04 25.25
N PRO A 106 9.44 -1.12 24.76
CA PRO A 106 9.66 -2.37 25.48
C PRO A 106 11.17 -2.65 25.58
N ALA A 107 11.57 -3.40 26.61
CA ALA A 107 12.99 -3.65 26.83
C ALA A 107 13.63 -4.43 25.69
N THR A 108 12.85 -5.32 25.06
CA THR A 108 13.32 -6.22 24.01
C THR A 108 12.19 -6.59 23.06
N TYR A 109 12.50 -7.00 21.83
CA TYR A 109 11.54 -7.47 20.83
C TYR A 109 12.09 -8.63 19.99
N ASN A 110 11.23 -9.39 19.33
CA ASN A 110 11.58 -10.42 18.35
C ASN A 110 11.14 -10.04 16.93
N SER A 111 10.05 -9.28 16.81
CA SER A 111 9.53 -8.77 15.54
C SER A 111 8.76 -7.48 15.73
N LEU A 112 8.53 -6.76 14.64
CA LEU A 112 7.71 -5.57 14.62
C LEU A 112 6.82 -5.54 13.38
N ILE A 113 5.75 -4.78 13.50
CA ILE A 113 4.92 -4.32 12.38
C ILE A 113 5.04 -2.80 12.34
N ALA A 114 5.10 -2.25 11.13
CA ALA A 114 5.16 -0.82 10.92
C ALA A 114 4.24 -0.37 9.80
N GLY A 115 3.83 0.88 9.83
CA GLY A 115 3.06 1.47 8.75
C GLY A 115 3.35 2.95 8.53
N PHE A 116 2.91 3.44 7.37
CA PHE A 116 3.07 4.81 6.88
C PHE A 116 1.76 5.24 6.17
N SER A 117 1.30 6.49 6.24
CA SER A 117 1.85 7.65 6.96
C SER A 117 1.50 7.57 8.45
N GLY A 118 2.48 7.80 9.32
CA GLY A 118 2.34 7.49 10.74
C GLY A 118 1.27 8.29 11.46
N TYR A 119 1.13 9.59 11.22
CA TYR A 119 0.40 10.45 12.16
C TYR A 119 -1.13 10.36 12.14
N GLU A 120 -1.75 9.89 11.07
CA GLU A 120 -3.21 10.04 10.90
C GLU A 120 -3.94 8.69 10.83
N THR A 121 -3.23 7.57 10.72
CA THR A 121 -3.78 6.48 9.91
C THR A 121 -3.64 5.07 10.48
N ILE A 122 -2.93 4.88 11.60
CA ILE A 122 -2.48 3.54 12.01
C ILE A 122 -2.81 3.22 13.46
N SER A 123 -3.74 2.29 13.65
CA SER A 123 -3.99 1.59 14.90
C SER A 123 -3.72 0.11 14.72
N PHE A 124 -3.34 -0.58 15.78
CA PHE A 124 -3.30 -2.03 15.82
C PHE A 124 -4.52 -2.50 16.60
N ASN A 125 -5.28 -3.44 16.03
CA ASN A 125 -6.41 -4.03 16.76
C ASN A 125 -5.93 -5.12 17.73
N GLU A 126 -6.85 -5.69 18.51
CA GLU A 126 -6.55 -6.75 19.50
C GLU A 126 -5.91 -8.01 18.87
N ASN A 127 -6.05 -8.19 17.55
CA ASN A 127 -5.42 -9.26 16.78
C ASN A 127 -4.09 -8.82 16.14
N THR A 128 -3.54 -7.66 16.52
CA THR A 128 -2.35 -7.02 15.93
C THR A 128 -2.47 -6.71 14.43
N GLU A 129 -3.70 -6.64 13.90
CA GLU A 129 -3.89 -6.22 12.52
C GLU A 129 -3.70 -4.71 12.43
N MET A 130 -2.89 -4.31 11.46
CA MET A 130 -2.62 -2.91 11.19
C MET A 130 -3.79 -2.30 10.41
N VAL A 131 -4.23 -1.14 10.85
CA VAL A 131 -5.29 -0.36 10.22
C VAL A 131 -4.66 0.71 9.32
N LEU A 132 -5.23 0.94 8.13
CA LEU A 132 -4.89 2.05 7.22
C LEU A 132 -6.15 2.75 6.73
N GLU A 133 -6.05 4.05 6.46
CA GLU A 133 -7.09 4.88 5.86
C GLU A 133 -6.80 5.09 4.37
N ALA A 134 -7.77 4.80 3.53
CA ALA A 134 -7.81 5.25 2.15
C ALA A 134 -8.57 6.59 2.09
N ARG A 135 -7.90 7.64 1.61
CA ARG A 135 -8.49 8.99 1.53
C ARG A 135 -9.64 9.03 0.52
N SER A 136 -10.67 9.84 0.82
CA SER A 136 -11.81 10.08 -0.06
C SER A 136 -11.52 11.13 -1.16
N GLU A 137 -10.30 11.12 -1.72
CA GLU A 137 -9.78 12.19 -2.56
C GLU A 137 -9.27 11.69 -3.92
N ILE A 138 -9.49 12.50 -4.94
CA ILE A 138 -8.80 12.41 -6.24
C ILE A 138 -7.86 13.61 -6.34
N PHE A 139 -6.62 13.35 -6.74
CA PHE A 139 -5.56 14.34 -6.89
C PHE A 139 -5.41 14.76 -8.35
N MET A 140 -5.10 16.04 -8.59
CA MET A 140 -4.74 16.53 -9.93
C MET A 140 -3.22 16.54 -10.07
N GLY A 141 -2.69 15.75 -11.01
CA GLY A 141 -1.26 15.49 -11.11
C GLY A 141 -0.76 14.48 -10.07
N LEU A 142 0.21 13.65 -10.46
CA LEU A 142 0.72 12.58 -9.62
C LEU A 142 1.56 13.11 -8.45
N ASP A 143 2.29 14.22 -8.68
CA ASP A 143 3.08 14.90 -7.65
C ASP A 143 2.23 15.46 -6.49
N SER A 144 0.91 15.56 -6.68
CA SER A 144 -0.04 15.98 -5.63
C SER A 144 -0.45 14.83 -4.70
N VAL A 145 -0.03 13.59 -4.99
CA VAL A 145 -0.26 12.44 -4.11
C VAL A 145 0.80 12.46 -3.01
N GLU A 146 0.52 13.24 -1.96
CA GLU A 146 1.48 13.50 -0.86
C GLU A 146 1.78 12.25 -0.01
N GLU A 147 0.81 11.34 0.14
CA GLU A 147 0.96 10.17 1.01
C GLU A 147 0.34 8.92 0.36
N PHE A 148 1.16 7.88 0.20
CA PHE A 148 0.70 6.58 -0.25
C PHE A 148 0.81 5.57 0.89
N PRO A 149 -0.31 5.06 1.44
CA PRO A 149 -0.22 4.22 2.62
C PRO A 149 0.55 2.92 2.38
N MET A 150 1.48 2.62 3.27
CA MET A 150 2.36 1.46 3.22
C MET A 150 2.39 0.73 4.57
N HIS A 151 2.79 -0.53 4.51
CA HIS A 151 3.01 -1.36 5.69
C HIS A 151 4.26 -2.21 5.55
N GLY A 152 4.82 -2.64 6.67
CA GLY A 152 6.00 -3.47 6.70
C GLY A 152 6.09 -4.31 7.96
N THR A 153 6.91 -5.34 7.90
CA THR A 153 7.28 -6.15 9.06
C THR A 153 8.78 -6.36 9.07
N ALA A 154 9.35 -6.59 10.24
CA ALA A 154 10.74 -6.99 10.39
C ALA A 154 10.91 -7.93 11.58
N ALA A 155 11.87 -8.84 11.45
CA ALA A 155 12.43 -9.52 12.61
C ALA A 155 13.44 -8.61 13.32
N ALA A 156 13.77 -8.95 14.57
CA ALA A 156 14.72 -8.19 15.36
C ALA A 156 16.08 -8.03 14.67
N GLY A 157 16.57 -6.78 14.63
CA GLY A 157 17.82 -6.37 13.97
C GLY A 157 17.80 -6.39 12.43
N ALA A 158 16.67 -6.68 11.78
CA ALA A 158 16.52 -6.60 10.33
C ALA A 158 15.90 -5.25 9.90
N PRO A 159 16.16 -4.77 8.66
CA PRO A 159 15.47 -3.61 8.14
C PRO A 159 13.98 -3.89 7.90
N ILE A 160 13.14 -2.87 8.08
CA ILE A 160 11.71 -2.93 7.78
C ILE A 160 11.50 -2.90 6.28
N ALA A 161 10.82 -3.90 5.73
CA ALA A 161 10.50 -3.97 4.31
C ALA A 161 9.09 -3.42 4.05
N PHE A 162 8.98 -2.15 3.68
CA PHE A 162 7.69 -1.50 3.39
C PHE A 162 7.14 -1.90 2.02
N ARG A 163 5.81 -2.04 1.96
CA ARG A 163 5.03 -2.42 0.79
C ARG A 163 3.77 -1.55 0.74
N CYS A 164 3.38 -1.14 -0.45
CA CYS A 164 2.10 -0.47 -0.62
C CYS A 164 0.95 -1.44 -0.38
N SER A 165 -0.10 -0.98 0.29
CA SER A 165 -1.35 -1.73 0.46
C SER A 165 -2.37 -1.45 -0.65
N PHE A 166 -2.19 -0.32 -1.35
CA PHE A 166 -3.14 0.24 -2.30
C PHE A 166 -2.59 0.24 -3.74
N GLY A 167 -3.47 0.49 -4.70
CA GLY A 167 -3.11 0.86 -6.07
C GLY A 167 -3.57 2.27 -6.40
N ILE A 168 -3.34 2.71 -7.63
CA ILE A 168 -3.75 4.04 -8.11
C ILE A 168 -4.55 3.87 -9.40
N ALA A 169 -5.70 4.54 -9.50
CA ALA A 169 -6.40 4.73 -10.77
C ALA A 169 -5.98 6.05 -11.39
N HIS A 170 -5.40 6.00 -12.59
CA HIS A 170 -5.10 7.16 -13.41
C HIS A 170 -6.29 7.47 -14.33
N ILE A 171 -6.79 8.69 -14.24
CA ILE A 171 -7.97 9.22 -14.91
C ILE A 171 -7.53 10.37 -15.83
N PRO A 172 -7.08 10.08 -17.06
CA PRO A 172 -6.73 11.13 -18.02
C PRO A 172 -8.00 11.76 -18.62
N VAL A 173 -8.13 13.08 -18.54
CA VAL A 173 -9.35 13.81 -18.96
C VAL A 173 -9.02 14.86 -20.01
N THR A 174 -9.78 14.88 -21.10
CA THR A 174 -9.70 15.91 -22.15
C THR A 174 -11.04 16.61 -22.30
N GLY A 175 -11.02 17.82 -22.85
CA GLY A 175 -12.25 18.53 -23.20
C GLY A 175 -11.92 19.87 -23.84
N ASN A 176 -12.38 20.10 -25.06
CA ASN A 176 -12.04 21.33 -25.79
C ASN A 176 -12.74 22.56 -25.16
N ASN A 177 -11.97 23.39 -24.43
CA ASN A 177 -12.45 24.58 -23.70
C ASN A 177 -13.58 24.30 -22.69
N VAL A 178 -13.62 23.08 -22.15
CA VAL A 178 -14.56 22.71 -21.08
C VAL A 178 -13.88 22.96 -19.74
N SER A 179 -14.54 23.70 -18.85
CA SER A 179 -14.02 23.94 -17.50
C SER A 179 -14.74 23.07 -16.48
N ILE A 180 -13.98 22.31 -15.68
CA ILE A 180 -14.49 21.45 -14.60
C ILE A 180 -14.10 21.99 -13.23
N THR A 181 -14.95 21.78 -12.23
CA THR A 181 -14.70 22.16 -10.83
C THR A 181 -14.66 20.96 -9.89
N GLN A 182 -15.21 19.82 -10.30
CA GLN A 182 -15.23 18.62 -9.48
C GLN A 182 -15.23 17.35 -10.34
N ILE A 183 -14.56 16.30 -9.85
CA ILE A 183 -14.68 14.93 -10.35
C ILE A 183 -15.09 14.07 -9.16
N THR A 184 -16.12 13.26 -9.31
CA THR A 184 -16.53 12.26 -8.32
C THR A 184 -16.50 10.90 -8.97
N MET A 185 -15.74 9.96 -8.39
CA MET A 185 -15.87 8.54 -8.70
C MET A 185 -16.81 7.91 -7.66
N ASP A 186 -17.81 7.15 -8.11
CA ASP A 186 -18.79 6.49 -7.25
C ASP A 186 -18.96 5.02 -7.65
N THR A 187 -18.75 4.13 -6.70
CA THR A 187 -18.95 2.67 -6.85
C THR A 187 -20.34 2.20 -6.46
N HIS A 188 -21.25 3.12 -6.11
CA HIS A 188 -22.66 2.88 -5.83
C HIS A 188 -22.92 1.82 -4.76
N GLU A 189 -22.22 1.93 -3.64
CA GLU A 189 -22.35 1.05 -2.47
C GLU A 189 -21.90 -0.40 -2.69
N GLU A 190 -21.28 -0.72 -3.83
CA GLU A 190 -20.84 -2.08 -4.12
C GLU A 190 -19.48 -2.40 -3.52
N VAL A 191 -18.49 -1.52 -3.69
CA VAL A 191 -17.10 -1.74 -3.24
C VAL A 191 -16.56 -0.48 -2.56
N PRO A 192 -16.19 -0.53 -1.27
CA PRO A 192 -15.57 0.61 -0.59
C PRO A 192 -14.27 1.06 -1.28
N VAL A 193 -14.13 2.36 -1.50
CA VAL A 193 -12.96 3.03 -2.07
C VAL A 193 -12.26 3.97 -1.08
N ALA A 194 -12.93 4.32 0.02
CA ALA A 194 -12.41 5.24 1.03
C ALA A 194 -12.81 4.80 2.45
N GLY A 195 -12.09 5.31 3.44
CA GLY A 195 -12.28 5.02 4.87
C GLY A 195 -11.22 4.07 5.42
N ILE A 196 -11.54 3.42 6.53
CA ILE A 196 -10.64 2.55 7.28
C ILE A 196 -10.64 1.13 6.74
N PHE A 197 -9.45 0.55 6.55
CA PHE A 197 -9.20 -0.82 6.13
C PHE A 197 -8.23 -1.52 7.10
N ASN A 198 -8.53 -2.76 7.49
CA ASN A 198 -7.56 -3.66 8.12
C ASN A 198 -6.65 -4.23 7.03
N VAL A 199 -5.36 -4.32 7.33
CA VAL A 199 -4.36 -4.98 6.50
C VAL A 199 -3.90 -6.26 7.18
N ASN A 200 -4.09 -7.38 6.51
CA ASN A 200 -3.45 -8.62 6.88
C ASN A 200 -2.00 -8.59 6.41
N VAL A 201 -1.07 -8.30 7.32
CA VAL A 201 0.37 -8.15 7.01
C VAL A 201 1.06 -9.43 6.53
N ALA A 202 0.41 -10.60 6.65
CA ALA A 202 0.94 -11.85 6.12
C ALA A 202 0.53 -12.10 4.66
N THR A 203 -0.65 -11.62 4.25
CA THR A 203 -1.22 -11.86 2.91
C THR A 203 -1.31 -10.60 2.05
N ASP A 204 -0.98 -9.43 2.61
CA ASP A 204 -1.19 -8.10 2.03
C ASP A 204 -2.68 -7.78 1.73
N ALA A 205 -3.62 -8.58 2.25
CA ALA A 205 -5.05 -8.41 1.98
C ALA A 205 -5.66 -7.26 2.79
N THR A 206 -6.51 -6.45 2.16
CA THR A 206 -7.22 -5.34 2.80
C THR A 206 -8.70 -5.65 2.99
N THR A 207 -9.24 -5.38 4.18
CA THR A 207 -10.67 -5.55 4.49
C THR A 207 -11.25 -4.25 5.01
N PHE A 208 -12.35 -3.77 4.44
CA PHE A 208 -13.01 -2.55 4.89
C PHE A 208 -13.57 -2.71 6.30
N VAL A 209 -13.41 -1.66 7.12
CA VAL A 209 -13.86 -1.61 8.51
C VAL A 209 -15.01 -0.61 8.66
N GLN A 210 -14.74 0.66 8.34
CA GLN A 210 -15.70 1.75 8.52
C GLN A 210 -15.36 2.97 7.67
N SER A 211 -16.36 3.83 7.42
CA SER A 211 -16.13 5.14 6.79
C SER A 211 -15.53 6.12 7.81
N THR A 212 -14.57 6.94 7.40
CA THR A 212 -14.01 8.03 8.21
C THR A 212 -14.71 9.36 7.99
N ALA A 213 -15.17 9.62 6.75
CA ALA A 213 -15.92 10.80 6.39
C ALA A 213 -16.73 10.58 5.10
N GLY A 214 -17.98 11.03 5.08
CA GLY A 214 -18.83 10.91 3.89
C GLY A 214 -19.11 9.45 3.48
N SER A 215 -19.19 9.22 2.18
CA SER A 215 -19.42 7.88 1.61
C SER A 215 -18.12 7.12 1.50
N ALA A 216 -18.08 5.88 2.01
CA ALA A 216 -16.98 4.95 1.78
C ALA A 216 -16.86 4.51 0.31
N TYR A 217 -17.86 4.83 -0.52
CA TYR A 217 -18.01 4.38 -1.91
C TYR A 217 -17.70 5.48 -2.92
N GLN A 218 -17.23 6.64 -2.44
CA GLN A 218 -16.91 7.78 -3.29
C GLN A 218 -15.53 8.36 -2.98
N ILE A 219 -14.84 8.77 -4.03
CA ILE A 219 -13.65 9.63 -3.94
C ILE A 219 -13.88 10.87 -4.81
N VAL A 220 -13.39 12.02 -4.35
CA VAL A 220 -13.72 13.32 -4.96
C VAL A 220 -12.47 14.15 -5.17
N TRP A 221 -12.30 14.69 -6.37
CA TRP A 221 -11.46 15.87 -6.58
C TRP A 221 -12.37 17.08 -6.53
N ALA A 222 -12.17 17.96 -5.54
CA ALA A 222 -12.86 19.24 -5.42
C ALA A 222 -11.86 20.36 -5.70
N GLY A 223 -11.86 20.86 -6.95
CA GLY A 223 -10.92 21.88 -7.38
C GLY A 223 -11.10 23.18 -6.60
N ARG A 224 -10.01 23.71 -6.02
CA ARG A 224 -10.01 25.06 -5.42
C ARG A 224 -10.34 26.15 -6.46
N GLN A 225 -10.04 25.87 -7.73
CA GLN A 225 -10.39 26.67 -8.89
C GLN A 225 -10.81 25.75 -10.04
N ALA A 226 -11.61 26.28 -10.96
CA ALA A 226 -11.97 25.57 -12.17
C ALA A 226 -10.73 25.29 -13.04
N VAL A 227 -10.67 24.11 -13.63
CA VAL A 227 -9.62 23.70 -14.56
C VAL A 227 -10.21 23.67 -15.96
N THR A 228 -9.67 24.49 -16.86
CA THR A 228 -10.02 24.47 -18.28
C THR A 228 -9.24 23.36 -18.97
N LEU A 229 -9.97 22.36 -19.44
CA LEU A 229 -9.43 21.24 -20.17
C LEU A 229 -9.08 21.63 -21.61
N THR A 230 -8.24 20.81 -22.23
CA THR A 230 -7.85 20.95 -23.64
C THR A 230 -7.89 19.60 -24.35
N ASP A 231 -7.40 19.56 -25.59
CA ASP A 231 -7.18 18.30 -26.32
C ASP A 231 -5.97 17.51 -25.79
N THR A 232 -5.12 18.14 -24.97
CA THR A 232 -4.08 17.44 -24.20
C THR A 232 -4.67 16.98 -22.87
N PRO A 233 -4.52 15.69 -22.49
CA PRO A 233 -5.04 15.18 -21.23
C PRO A 233 -4.53 15.98 -20.03
N THR A 234 -5.45 16.29 -19.12
CA THR A 234 -5.14 16.63 -17.74
C THR A 234 -5.30 15.37 -16.90
N ASP A 235 -4.25 15.04 -16.15
CA ASP A 235 -4.17 13.76 -15.44
C ASP A 235 -4.64 13.89 -14.00
N PHE A 236 -5.57 13.01 -13.60
CA PHE A 236 -6.07 12.90 -12.24
C PHE A 236 -5.81 11.50 -11.69
N TYR A 237 -5.64 11.37 -10.37
CA TYR A 237 -5.25 10.14 -9.72
C TYR A 237 -6.06 9.88 -8.46
N GLY A 238 -6.57 8.66 -8.30
CA GLY A 238 -7.20 8.20 -7.05
C GLY A 238 -6.39 7.08 -6.43
N VAL A 239 -6.05 7.18 -5.15
CA VAL A 239 -5.47 6.07 -4.36
C VAL A 239 -6.61 5.16 -3.95
N MET A 240 -6.57 3.89 -4.34
CA MET A 240 -7.72 2.98 -4.23
C MET A 240 -7.34 1.63 -3.60
N PRO A 241 -8.24 1.04 -2.78
CA PRO A 241 -8.15 -0.34 -2.34
C PRO A 241 -7.90 -1.31 -3.48
N VAL A 242 -7.14 -2.36 -3.21
CA VAL A 242 -6.91 -3.43 -4.19
C VAL A 242 -8.18 -4.21 -4.35
N GLY A 243 -8.61 -4.41 -5.60
CA GLY A 243 -9.85 -5.12 -5.85
C GLY A 243 -10.35 -4.95 -7.28
N THR A 244 -11.38 -5.74 -7.58
CA THR A 244 -12.15 -5.60 -8.82
C THR A 244 -13.37 -4.74 -8.53
N TYR A 245 -13.49 -3.65 -9.26
CA TYR A 245 -14.62 -2.74 -9.27
C TYR A 245 -15.55 -3.13 -10.41
N ASN A 246 -16.84 -3.29 -10.10
CA ASN A 246 -17.80 -3.79 -11.07
C ASN A 246 -18.09 -2.75 -12.17
N ALA A 247 -18.67 -3.26 -13.27
CA ALA A 247 -19.32 -2.39 -14.23
C ALA A 247 -20.42 -1.58 -13.53
N GLY A 248 -20.62 -0.34 -13.95
CA GLY A 248 -21.57 0.59 -13.32
C GLY A 248 -20.91 1.68 -12.48
N THR A 249 -19.63 1.52 -12.10
CA THR A 249 -18.87 2.62 -11.46
C THR A 249 -18.93 3.89 -12.32
N THR A 250 -19.27 5.03 -11.72
CA THR A 250 -19.43 6.30 -12.43
C THR A 250 -18.32 7.29 -12.13
N LEU A 251 -17.99 8.10 -13.13
CA LEU A 251 -17.22 9.33 -13.01
C LEU A 251 -18.11 10.50 -13.40
N THR A 252 -18.44 11.34 -12.43
CA THR A 252 -19.25 12.54 -12.60
C THR A 252 -18.36 13.77 -12.60
N PHE A 253 -18.38 14.51 -13.71
CA PHE A 253 -17.66 15.76 -13.90
C PHE A 253 -18.62 16.92 -13.71
N THR A 254 -18.39 17.76 -12.71
CA THR A 254 -19.14 19.00 -12.55
C THR A 254 -18.44 20.11 -13.31
N LEU A 255 -19.15 20.73 -14.25
CA LEU A 255 -18.65 21.85 -15.04
C LEU A 255 -18.75 23.16 -14.25
N SER A 256 -17.97 24.16 -14.64
CA SER A 256 -17.97 25.49 -13.99
C SER A 256 -19.32 26.22 -14.07
N ASN A 257 -20.21 25.82 -14.97
CA ASN A 257 -21.58 26.33 -15.09
C ASN A 257 -22.59 25.58 -14.21
N GLY A 258 -22.16 24.61 -13.41
CA GLY A 258 -22.99 23.79 -12.53
C GLY A 258 -23.64 22.57 -13.19
N SER A 259 -23.54 22.40 -14.51
CA SER A 259 -24.01 21.19 -15.19
C SER A 259 -23.04 20.01 -14.98
N THR A 260 -23.52 18.79 -15.20
CA THR A 260 -22.73 17.57 -14.97
C THR A 260 -22.65 16.70 -16.21
N ILE A 261 -21.49 16.08 -16.41
CA ILE A 261 -21.29 15.02 -17.39
C ILE A 261 -20.97 13.74 -16.62
N VAL A 262 -21.65 12.65 -16.95
CA VAL A 262 -21.45 11.34 -16.30
C VAL A 262 -20.85 10.37 -17.31
N LYS A 263 -19.79 9.67 -16.91
CA LYS A 263 -19.20 8.54 -17.63
C LYS A 263 -19.36 7.29 -16.76
N THR A 264 -19.80 6.19 -17.36
CA THR A 264 -20.06 4.94 -16.63
C THR A 264 -19.17 3.84 -17.18
N ALA A 265 -18.43 3.16 -16.30
CA ALA A 265 -17.65 1.98 -16.62
C ALA A 265 -18.58 0.87 -17.14
N GLN A 266 -18.40 0.47 -18.40
CA GLN A 266 -19.21 -0.58 -19.02
C GLN A 266 -18.72 -2.00 -18.70
N GLN A 267 -17.50 -2.12 -18.20
CA GLN A 267 -16.85 -3.37 -17.84
C GLN A 267 -16.20 -3.20 -16.46
N PRO A 268 -16.06 -4.30 -15.69
CA PRO A 268 -15.28 -4.28 -14.48
C PRO A 268 -13.83 -3.90 -14.75
N PHE A 269 -13.16 -3.30 -13.76
CA PHE A 269 -11.73 -2.99 -13.80
C PHE A 269 -11.08 -3.40 -12.48
N THR A 270 -9.78 -3.72 -12.52
CA THR A 270 -9.05 -4.18 -11.34
C THR A 270 -7.94 -3.22 -10.99
N VAL A 271 -7.99 -2.69 -9.78
CA VAL A 271 -6.86 -1.96 -9.18
C VAL A 271 -5.98 -3.00 -8.49
N SER A 272 -4.71 -3.00 -8.87
CA SER A 272 -3.70 -3.90 -8.31
C SER A 272 -2.75 -3.14 -7.41
N ARG A 273 -2.25 -3.85 -6.39
CA ARG A 273 -1.31 -3.31 -5.40
C ARG A 273 -0.05 -2.76 -6.05
N ALA A 274 0.39 -1.58 -5.60
CA ALA A 274 1.60 -0.91 -6.10
C ALA A 274 1.63 -0.67 -7.63
N GLN A 275 0.45 -0.63 -8.26
CA GLN A 275 0.30 -0.42 -9.69
C GLN A 275 -0.58 0.79 -9.98
N ILE A 276 -0.28 1.46 -11.08
CA ILE A 276 -1.14 2.49 -11.65
C ILE A 276 -1.98 1.84 -12.76
N LEU A 277 -3.27 1.72 -12.52
CA LEU A 277 -4.25 1.36 -13.53
C LEU A 277 -4.50 2.58 -14.42
N ASN A 278 -4.11 2.49 -15.69
CA ASN A 278 -4.39 3.53 -16.67
C ASN A 278 -5.79 3.32 -17.25
N LEU A 279 -6.74 4.19 -16.86
CA LEU A 279 -8.06 4.20 -17.49
C LEU A 279 -7.99 4.83 -18.89
N PRO A 280 -8.94 4.52 -19.78
CA PRO A 280 -9.04 5.19 -21.07
C PRO A 280 -9.25 6.70 -20.90
N THR A 281 -8.68 7.51 -21.80
CA THR A 281 -8.88 8.96 -21.80
C THR A 281 -10.37 9.31 -21.93
N LEU A 282 -10.86 10.10 -20.98
CA LEU A 282 -12.25 10.51 -20.89
C LEU A 282 -12.41 11.89 -21.51
N ASN A 283 -13.11 11.94 -22.64
CA ASN A 283 -13.50 13.20 -23.26
C ASN A 283 -14.81 13.73 -22.65
N VAL A 284 -14.77 14.93 -22.09
CA VAL A 284 -15.92 15.64 -21.52
C VAL A 284 -16.37 16.84 -22.37
N ALA A 285 -15.86 16.97 -23.60
CA ALA A 285 -16.52 17.78 -24.63
C ALA A 285 -17.80 17.07 -25.11
N GLN A 286 -18.85 17.85 -25.34
CA GLN A 286 -20.11 17.39 -25.96
C GLN A 286 -19.97 17.25 -27.48
#